data_AF-A0AAD8HUU5-F1
#
_entry.id   AF-A0AAD8HUU5-F1
#
_cell.length_a   1.000
_cell.length_b   1.000
_cell.length_c   1.000
_cell.angle_alpha   90.00
_cell.angle_beta   90.00
_cell.angle_gamma   90.00
#
_symmetry.space_group_name_H-M   'P 1'
#
loop_
_entity.id
_entity.type
_entity.pdbx_description
1 polymer ?
#
loop_
_entity_poly.entity_id
_entity_poly.type
_entity_poly.pdbx_seq_one_letter_code
_entity_poly.pdbx_strand_id
1 'polypeptide(L)'
;MDRKYLCILVAILLVFVAMEAVNVLGDESGNNNVNGEVQGDDQGSVGNGNGNGNGNGNEGSGNGNGNGNGNGNEGSGNGNGNGNGNEGSGNGNGNGNGNGNGNSISGNGNGNGNGNEGNGNGNGNGDGNGNGNGNGNGNGNGNGNGNEGSGNGNGNGNGNGNGNGNENGNGEGNDDNNNGNDNNGNDDGNDSNDDNNNRNDDNNNNNGNNNSNNDASNKYDMKKPVAGTGTERALCKNKGSCYNTTLTCPSQCPNRKPKNKKNKGCFIDCNTKCEATCMKRKPDCDGYGSVCYDPRFVGGDGVMFYFHGAKGSDFALVSDTNMQINAHFIGSRPIGRTRDYTWVQALSVMFDSHTLVLAAKRVTKWDDNVEALIVRWDGENVNIPTDGEAEWRINSEQREVVIERTDDTNTVKLIVDGLVEINVKVTPIGEKENRVHNYQLPSDDAYAHLETQFKFFNLSDRVEGVLGKTYRTDYISPVKRGVLMPLMGGEDKYQTPSLYSPVCKVCLFQTQSAAFSIM
;
A
#
# COMPACT_ATOMS: atom_id res chain seq x y z
N MET A 1 44.22 -43.53 0.99
CA MET A 1 42.95 -43.85 1.66
C MET A 1 42.83 -45.36 1.76
N ASP A 2 42.63 -45.87 2.96
CA ASP A 2 42.66 -47.29 3.26
C ASP A 2 41.50 -48.03 2.57
N ARG A 3 41.75 -49.20 1.99
CA ARG A 3 40.74 -49.99 1.24
C ARG A 3 39.49 -50.32 2.07
N LYS A 4 39.61 -50.31 3.40
CA LYS A 4 38.49 -50.50 4.34
C LYS A 4 37.51 -49.32 4.34
N TYR A 5 37.99 -48.09 4.15
CA TYR A 5 37.12 -46.90 4.10
C TYR A 5 36.34 -46.82 2.79
N LEU A 6 36.91 -47.31 1.68
CA LEU A 6 36.22 -47.35 0.39
C LEU A 6 35.04 -48.34 0.41
N CYS A 7 35.18 -49.50 1.04
CA CYS A 7 34.09 -50.46 1.17
C CYS A 7 32.94 -49.95 2.06
N ILE A 8 33.25 -49.20 3.13
CA ILE A 8 32.24 -48.62 4.02
C ILE A 8 31.49 -47.48 3.30
N LEU A 9 32.19 -46.62 2.56
CA LEU A 9 31.56 -45.56 1.77
C LEU A 9 30.67 -46.12 0.65
N VAL A 10 31.08 -47.18 -0.04
CA VAL A 10 30.26 -47.83 -1.08
C VAL A 10 29.06 -48.54 -0.48
N ALA A 11 29.19 -49.17 0.69
CA ALA A 11 28.06 -49.79 1.39
C ALA A 11 27.04 -48.74 1.88
N ILE A 12 27.50 -47.59 2.39
CA ILE A 12 26.60 -46.50 2.82
C ILE A 12 25.89 -45.88 1.60
N LEU A 13 26.58 -45.71 0.46
CA LEU A 13 25.97 -45.19 -0.76
C LEU A 13 24.88 -46.13 -1.32
N LEU A 14 25.07 -47.45 -1.22
CA LEU A 14 24.09 -48.45 -1.68
C LEU A 14 22.85 -48.53 -0.78
N VAL A 15 22.96 -48.22 0.51
CA VAL A 15 21.80 -48.15 1.42
C VAL A 15 20.94 -46.91 1.15
N PHE A 16 21.53 -45.80 0.71
CA PHE A 16 20.77 -44.58 0.35
C PHE A 16 20.01 -44.68 -0.98
N VAL A 17 20.45 -45.52 -1.93
CA VAL A 17 19.75 -45.71 -3.22
C VAL A 17 18.50 -46.59 -3.10
N ALA A 18 18.33 -47.33 -1.99
CA ALA A 18 17.22 -48.26 -1.83
C ALA A 18 15.95 -47.67 -1.15
N MET A 19 15.93 -46.38 -0.80
CA MET A 19 14.77 -45.74 -0.14
C MET A 19 13.81 -44.98 -1.07
N GLU A 20 14.05 -44.96 -2.39
CA GLU A 20 13.11 -44.39 -3.37
C GLU A 20 12.54 -45.48 -4.29
N ALA A 21 11.66 -46.33 -3.77
CA ALA A 21 10.68 -47.06 -4.57
C ALA A 21 9.71 -47.85 -3.68
N VAL A 22 8.63 -47.23 -3.20
CA VAL A 22 7.38 -47.96 -2.94
C VAL A 22 6.21 -47.07 -3.32
N ASN A 23 5.53 -47.44 -4.40
CA ASN A 23 4.10 -47.21 -4.58
C ASN A 23 3.51 -48.50 -5.16
N VAL A 24 2.20 -48.68 -4.90
CA VAL A 24 1.19 -49.41 -5.70
C VAL A 24 0.54 -50.68 -5.06
N LEU A 25 -0.73 -50.49 -4.65
CA LEU A 25 -1.99 -51.29 -4.89
C LEU A 25 -2.75 -52.06 -3.78
N GLY A 26 -4.08 -51.82 -3.82
CA GLY A 26 -5.21 -52.71 -3.45
C GLY A 26 -6.17 -52.13 -2.38
N ASP A 27 -7.51 -52.19 -2.42
CA ASP A 27 -8.54 -52.56 -3.43
C ASP A 27 -9.94 -52.14 -2.86
N GLU A 28 -11.00 -52.24 -3.69
CA GLU A 28 -12.36 -51.64 -3.63
C GLU A 28 -13.37 -52.03 -2.51
N SER A 29 -14.41 -51.17 -2.41
CA SER A 29 -15.87 -51.45 -2.34
C SER A 29 -16.67 -51.05 -1.08
N GLY A 30 -17.72 -50.23 -1.27
CA GLY A 30 -18.77 -49.93 -0.28
C GLY A 30 -19.77 -48.85 -0.75
N ASN A 31 -20.99 -49.26 -1.10
CA ASN A 31 -22.07 -48.48 -1.71
C ASN A 31 -23.08 -47.91 -0.66
N ASN A 32 -23.42 -46.62 -0.80
CA ASN A 32 -24.62 -45.84 -0.40
C ASN A 32 -25.24 -45.88 1.01
N ASN A 33 -25.36 -44.70 1.65
CA ASN A 33 -26.67 -44.05 1.89
C ASN A 33 -26.57 -42.52 2.12
N VAL A 34 -27.52 -41.78 1.55
CA VAL A 34 -27.57 -40.31 1.39
C VAL A 34 -28.51 -39.68 2.43
N ASN A 35 -28.11 -38.54 3.01
CA ASN A 35 -29.00 -37.49 3.51
C ASN A 35 -28.49 -36.16 2.93
N GLY A 36 -29.21 -35.60 1.95
CA GLY A 36 -28.76 -34.48 1.13
C GLY A 36 -29.26 -33.11 1.58
N GLU A 37 -28.35 -32.14 1.64
CA GLU A 37 -28.58 -30.76 1.21
C GLU A 37 -27.88 -30.62 -0.15
N VAL A 38 -28.63 -30.43 -1.22
CA VAL A 38 -28.10 -30.32 -2.58
C VAL A 38 -27.62 -28.89 -2.79
N GLN A 39 -26.31 -28.69 -2.80
CA GLN A 39 -25.65 -27.49 -3.35
C GLN A 39 -24.99 -27.92 -4.66
N GLY A 40 -25.72 -27.79 -5.77
CA GLY A 40 -25.25 -28.15 -7.11
C GLY A 40 -24.95 -26.89 -7.92
N ASP A 41 -23.70 -26.77 -8.38
CA ASP A 41 -23.29 -25.83 -9.43
C ASP A 41 -23.64 -26.46 -10.79
N ASP A 42 -24.81 -26.12 -11.35
CA ASP A 42 -25.17 -26.51 -12.72
C ASP A 42 -24.79 -25.40 -13.71
N GLN A 43 -23.88 -25.69 -14.63
CA GLN A 43 -23.58 -24.81 -15.76
C GLN A 43 -24.50 -25.14 -16.93
N GLY A 44 -25.55 -24.32 -17.08
CA GLY A 44 -26.25 -24.12 -18.35
C GLY A 44 -27.66 -24.70 -18.41
N SER A 45 -28.66 -23.94 -17.96
CA SER A 45 -30.00 -23.94 -18.56
C SER A 45 -30.80 -22.71 -18.12
N VAL A 46 -31.61 -22.18 -19.04
CA VAL A 46 -32.70 -21.23 -18.77
C VAL A 46 -33.62 -21.85 -17.71
N GLY A 47 -33.85 -21.15 -16.59
CA GLY A 47 -34.63 -21.69 -15.47
C GLY A 47 -35.37 -20.61 -14.68
N ASN A 48 -36.70 -20.67 -14.70
CA ASN A 48 -37.57 -19.96 -13.75
C ASN A 48 -37.63 -20.75 -12.44
N GLY A 49 -37.12 -20.21 -11.34
CA GLY A 49 -37.14 -20.87 -10.03
C GLY A 49 -37.25 -19.89 -8.86
N ASN A 50 -38.02 -20.30 -7.83
CA ASN A 50 -38.06 -19.64 -6.52
C ASN A 50 -37.09 -20.35 -5.57
N GLY A 51 -35.97 -19.72 -5.22
CA GLY A 51 -35.01 -20.27 -4.26
C GLY A 51 -34.03 -19.23 -3.71
N ASN A 52 -33.41 -19.52 -2.55
CA ASN A 52 -32.26 -18.79 -2.01
C ASN A 52 -30.97 -19.41 -2.57
N GLY A 53 -30.37 -18.79 -3.58
CA GLY A 53 -29.09 -19.21 -4.15
C GLY A 53 -28.35 -18.06 -4.82
N ASN A 54 -27.03 -18.19 -4.94
CA ASN A 54 -26.19 -17.33 -5.77
C ASN A 54 -26.04 -18.00 -7.15
N GLY A 55 -26.51 -17.35 -8.21
CA GLY A 55 -26.40 -17.85 -9.58
C GLY A 55 -26.04 -16.73 -10.57
N ASN A 56 -25.33 -17.09 -11.65
CA ASN A 56 -25.08 -16.24 -12.81
C ASN A 56 -25.91 -16.77 -13.98
N GLY A 57 -26.92 -16.01 -14.42
CA GLY A 57 -27.80 -16.36 -15.53
C GLY A 57 -28.01 -15.17 -16.47
N ASN A 58 -28.08 -15.43 -17.78
CA ASN A 58 -28.18 -14.36 -18.78
C ASN A 58 -29.62 -13.88 -19.04
N GLU A 59 -30.66 -14.68 -18.75
CA GLU A 59 -32.07 -14.34 -18.94
C GLU A 59 -32.93 -15.04 -17.87
N GLY A 60 -33.73 -14.30 -17.09
CA GLY A 60 -34.64 -14.91 -16.11
C GLY A 60 -35.63 -13.94 -15.45
N SER A 61 -36.86 -14.40 -15.23
CA SER A 61 -37.92 -13.71 -14.48
C SER A 61 -38.17 -14.45 -13.16
N GLY A 62 -37.98 -13.81 -12.00
CA GLY A 62 -38.05 -14.49 -10.70
C GLY A 62 -38.60 -13.63 -9.57
N ASN A 63 -39.50 -14.21 -8.77
CA ASN A 63 -40.05 -13.61 -7.54
C ASN A 63 -39.48 -14.34 -6.32
N GLY A 64 -38.38 -13.82 -5.75
CA GLY A 64 -37.65 -14.48 -4.66
C GLY A 64 -37.35 -13.56 -3.48
N ASN A 65 -37.63 -14.05 -2.26
CA ASN A 65 -37.30 -13.39 -0.99
C ASN A 65 -35.91 -13.87 -0.49
N GLY A 66 -34.85 -13.53 -1.24
CA GLY A 66 -33.48 -13.98 -0.94
C GLY A 66 -32.43 -12.87 -0.95
N ASN A 67 -31.46 -12.95 -0.03
CA ASN A 67 -30.21 -12.18 -0.07
C ASN A 67 -29.24 -12.86 -1.05
N GLY A 68 -29.25 -12.45 -2.32
CA GLY A 68 -28.33 -12.94 -3.35
C GLY A 68 -27.54 -11.80 -4.00
N ASN A 69 -26.33 -12.11 -4.46
CA ASN A 69 -25.54 -11.26 -5.37
C ASN A 69 -25.56 -11.91 -6.77
N GLY A 70 -26.11 -11.21 -7.76
CA GLY A 70 -26.18 -11.70 -9.15
C GLY A 70 -25.79 -10.62 -10.17
N ASN A 71 -25.19 -11.06 -11.28
CA ASN A 71 -25.00 -10.28 -12.51
C ASN A 71 -25.91 -10.84 -13.60
N GLY A 72 -26.84 -10.03 -14.10
CA GLY A 72 -27.77 -10.40 -15.18
C GLY A 72 -27.97 -9.26 -16.17
N ASN A 73 -28.19 -9.60 -17.45
CA ASN A 73 -28.34 -8.60 -18.52
C ASN A 73 -29.80 -8.15 -18.72
N GLU A 74 -30.80 -9.03 -18.56
CA GLU A 74 -32.23 -8.70 -18.63
C GLU A 74 -33.04 -9.46 -17.57
N GLY A 75 -33.78 -8.76 -16.70
CA GLY A 75 -34.64 -9.41 -15.71
C GLY A 75 -35.60 -8.50 -14.96
N SER A 76 -36.75 -9.05 -14.55
CA SER A 76 -37.73 -8.43 -13.66
C SER A 76 -37.88 -9.25 -12.37
N GLY A 77 -37.68 -8.60 -11.22
CA GLY A 77 -37.74 -9.29 -9.93
C GLY A 77 -37.93 -8.34 -8.74
N ASN A 78 -38.58 -8.87 -7.69
CA ASN A 78 -38.80 -8.20 -6.42
C ASN A 78 -38.00 -8.92 -5.31
N GLY A 79 -37.02 -8.25 -4.68
CA GLY A 79 -36.22 -8.83 -3.59
C GLY A 79 -35.28 -7.84 -2.87
N ASN A 80 -34.65 -8.28 -1.77
CA ASN A 80 -33.60 -7.57 -1.03
C ASN A 80 -32.23 -8.13 -1.41
N GLY A 81 -31.44 -7.44 -2.23
CA GLY A 81 -30.11 -7.93 -2.66
C GLY A 81 -29.18 -6.85 -3.20
N ASN A 82 -27.90 -7.18 -3.32
CA ASN A 82 -26.84 -6.34 -3.88
C ASN A 82 -26.53 -6.86 -5.31
N GLY A 83 -26.97 -6.17 -6.35
CA GLY A 83 -26.84 -6.63 -7.74
C GLY A 83 -26.25 -5.59 -8.69
N ASN A 84 -25.60 -6.06 -9.76
CA ASN A 84 -25.12 -5.24 -10.87
C ASN A 84 -25.83 -5.72 -12.15
N GLY A 85 -26.65 -4.89 -12.78
CA GLY A 85 -27.45 -5.26 -13.95
C GLY A 85 -27.45 -4.19 -15.03
N ASN A 86 -27.56 -4.60 -16.30
CA ASN A 86 -27.50 -3.70 -17.45
C ASN A 86 -28.89 -3.25 -17.94
N GLU A 87 -29.92 -4.11 -17.97
CA GLU A 87 -31.31 -3.76 -18.34
C GLU A 87 -32.36 -4.51 -17.48
N GLY A 88 -33.43 -3.84 -17.03
CA GLY A 88 -34.51 -4.49 -16.27
C GLY A 88 -35.50 -3.56 -15.56
N SER A 89 -36.70 -4.09 -15.27
CA SER A 89 -37.77 -3.41 -14.52
C SER A 89 -38.13 -4.22 -13.26
N GLY A 90 -37.97 -3.65 -12.07
CA GLY A 90 -38.22 -4.38 -10.80
C GLY A 90 -38.59 -3.47 -9.64
N ASN A 91 -39.37 -3.98 -8.68
CA ASN A 91 -39.78 -3.27 -7.46
C ASN A 91 -39.17 -3.99 -6.23
N GLY A 92 -38.20 -3.37 -5.55
CA GLY A 92 -37.50 -4.01 -4.43
C GLY A 92 -37.02 -3.04 -3.36
N ASN A 93 -36.94 -3.51 -2.12
CA ASN A 93 -36.38 -2.76 -0.98
C ASN A 93 -34.95 -3.24 -0.70
N GLY A 94 -33.93 -2.67 -1.35
CA GLY A 94 -32.55 -3.15 -1.17
C GLY A 94 -31.51 -2.03 -1.04
N ASN A 95 -30.53 -2.23 -0.16
CA ASN A 95 -29.25 -1.50 -0.22
C ASN A 95 -28.43 -2.10 -1.37
N GLY A 96 -28.49 -1.47 -2.54
CA GLY A 96 -27.83 -1.93 -3.77
C GLY A 96 -26.98 -0.85 -4.43
N ASN A 97 -25.72 -1.15 -4.75
CA ASN A 97 -24.84 -0.27 -5.53
C ASN A 97 -24.92 -0.68 -7.02
N GLY A 98 -25.83 -0.07 -7.79
CA GLY A 98 -26.04 -0.41 -9.20
C GLY A 98 -25.29 0.54 -10.14
N ASN A 99 -24.64 0.00 -11.18
CA ASN A 99 -24.05 0.76 -12.28
C ASN A 99 -24.71 0.31 -13.60
N GLY A 100 -25.80 0.96 -13.99
CA GLY A 100 -26.60 0.61 -15.18
C GLY A 100 -26.36 1.57 -16.35
N ASN A 101 -26.29 1.02 -17.56
CA ASN A 101 -26.30 1.77 -18.81
C ASN A 101 -27.42 1.17 -19.68
N GLY A 102 -28.67 1.54 -19.39
CA GLY A 102 -29.86 0.96 -20.01
C GLY A 102 -30.95 2.00 -20.20
N ASN A 103 -31.64 1.95 -21.34
CA ASN A 103 -32.52 3.01 -21.84
C ASN A 103 -33.95 3.01 -21.23
N SER A 104 -34.23 2.27 -20.15
CA SER A 104 -35.52 2.27 -19.43
C SER A 104 -35.43 1.45 -18.15
N ILE A 105 -35.06 2.08 -17.03
CA ILE A 105 -35.22 1.49 -15.70
C ILE A 105 -36.39 2.19 -15.03
N SER A 106 -37.46 1.43 -14.72
CA SER A 106 -38.58 1.85 -13.89
C SER A 106 -38.66 0.96 -12.65
N GLY A 107 -38.50 1.54 -11.46
CA GLY A 107 -38.58 0.79 -10.20
C GLY A 107 -38.78 1.69 -8.98
N ASN A 108 -39.44 1.14 -7.96
CA ASN A 108 -39.62 1.76 -6.65
C ASN A 108 -38.76 1.03 -5.59
N GLY A 109 -37.89 1.75 -4.88
CA GLY A 109 -37.05 1.20 -3.82
C GLY A 109 -36.35 2.22 -2.92
N ASN A 110 -35.87 1.76 -1.75
CA ASN A 110 -35.03 2.53 -0.82
C ASN A 110 -33.58 2.00 -0.86
N GLY A 111 -32.60 2.79 -1.34
CA GLY A 111 -31.19 2.39 -1.39
C GLY A 111 -30.21 3.52 -1.81
N ASN A 112 -28.90 3.24 -1.72
CA ASN A 112 -27.79 4.13 -2.17
C ASN A 112 -27.17 3.60 -3.46
N GLY A 113 -27.28 4.33 -4.57
CA GLY A 113 -26.75 3.91 -5.87
C GLY A 113 -26.18 5.06 -6.72
N ASN A 114 -25.42 4.72 -7.76
CA ASN A 114 -24.72 5.66 -8.64
C ASN A 114 -25.06 5.30 -10.11
N GLY A 115 -26.04 5.98 -10.71
CA GLY A 115 -26.57 5.64 -12.05
C GLY A 115 -26.42 6.76 -13.09
N ASN A 116 -26.43 6.42 -14.37
CA ASN A 116 -26.23 7.36 -15.49
C ASN A 116 -27.49 7.74 -16.28
N GLU A 117 -28.64 7.05 -16.15
CA GLU A 117 -29.93 7.42 -16.78
C GLU A 117 -31.07 6.51 -16.27
N GLY A 118 -32.27 7.06 -15.97
CA GLY A 118 -33.45 6.26 -15.55
C GLY A 118 -34.62 7.05 -14.95
N ASN A 119 -35.83 6.49 -14.97
CA ASN A 119 -37.06 7.08 -14.39
C ASN A 119 -37.53 6.25 -13.18
N GLY A 120 -37.21 6.67 -11.95
CA GLY A 120 -37.56 5.94 -10.72
C GLY A 120 -38.26 6.82 -9.67
N ASN A 121 -39.12 6.21 -8.85
CA ASN A 121 -39.74 6.82 -7.67
C ASN A 121 -39.23 6.08 -6.41
N GLY A 122 -38.35 6.69 -5.61
CA GLY A 122 -37.78 6.05 -4.41
C GLY A 122 -37.50 7.02 -3.25
N ASN A 123 -37.43 6.49 -2.02
CA ASN A 123 -37.02 7.22 -0.81
C ASN A 123 -35.63 6.71 -0.37
N GLY A 124 -34.55 7.38 -0.77
CA GLY A 124 -33.16 6.96 -0.50
C GLY A 124 -32.35 8.01 0.28
N ASN A 125 -31.20 7.61 0.84
CA ASN A 125 -30.32 8.43 1.68
C ASN A 125 -28.84 8.25 1.22
N GLY A 126 -28.49 8.76 0.04
CA GLY A 126 -27.23 8.43 -0.66
C GLY A 126 -26.38 9.62 -1.10
N ASP A 127 -25.07 9.37 -1.24
CA ASP A 127 -24.07 10.25 -1.86
C ASP A 127 -23.81 9.78 -3.29
N GLY A 128 -24.10 10.60 -4.31
CA GLY A 128 -23.97 10.21 -5.72
C GLY A 128 -23.32 11.27 -6.59
N ASN A 129 -22.50 10.84 -7.55
CA ASN A 129 -21.93 11.67 -8.64
C ASN A 129 -22.44 11.09 -9.97
N GLY A 130 -23.44 11.74 -10.58
CA GLY A 130 -24.03 11.29 -11.85
C GLY A 130 -24.19 12.44 -12.85
N ASN A 131 -23.83 12.21 -14.11
CA ASN A 131 -24.20 13.04 -15.26
C ASN A 131 -25.32 12.32 -16.00
N GLY A 132 -26.58 12.68 -15.78
CA GLY A 132 -27.72 12.10 -16.48
C GLY A 132 -28.82 13.13 -16.73
N ASN A 133 -29.45 13.08 -17.90
CA ASN A 133 -30.67 13.82 -18.23
C ASN A 133 -31.89 12.93 -17.91
N GLY A 134 -32.50 13.11 -16.74
CA GLY A 134 -33.66 12.31 -16.31
C GLY A 134 -34.75 13.13 -15.62
N ASN A 135 -36.02 12.85 -15.96
CA ASN A 135 -37.20 13.43 -15.30
C ASN A 135 -37.64 12.53 -14.13
N GLY A 136 -37.07 12.71 -12.95
CA GLY A 136 -37.44 11.96 -11.73
C GLY A 136 -38.12 12.82 -10.67
N ASN A 137 -39.21 12.32 -10.07
CA ASN A 137 -39.85 12.91 -8.88
C ASN A 137 -39.41 12.12 -7.62
N GLY A 138 -38.52 12.68 -6.79
CA GLY A 138 -38.04 12.02 -5.56
C GLY A 138 -38.12 12.90 -4.31
N ASN A 139 -38.32 12.28 -3.14
CA ASN A 139 -38.16 12.86 -1.80
C ASN A 139 -36.97 12.18 -1.10
N GLY A 140 -35.87 12.90 -0.84
CA GLY A 140 -34.69 12.34 -0.16
C GLY A 140 -33.73 13.38 0.42
N ASN A 141 -32.81 12.93 1.29
CA ASN A 141 -31.66 13.70 1.77
C ASN A 141 -30.37 13.14 1.17
N GLY A 142 -29.59 13.95 0.44
CA GLY A 142 -28.32 13.51 -0.16
C GLY A 142 -27.45 14.66 -0.67
N ASN A 143 -26.17 14.37 -0.93
CA ASN A 143 -25.22 15.28 -1.59
C ASN A 143 -24.99 14.81 -3.04
N GLY A 144 -25.13 15.72 -4.01
CA GLY A 144 -24.86 15.40 -5.42
C GLY A 144 -24.59 16.62 -6.31
N ASN A 145 -23.93 16.39 -7.44
CA ASN A 145 -23.76 17.34 -8.54
C ASN A 145 -24.56 16.86 -9.75
N GLY A 146 -25.49 17.66 -10.26
CA GLY A 146 -26.32 17.33 -11.42
C GLY A 146 -26.66 18.56 -12.26
N ASN A 147 -26.86 18.38 -13.57
CA ASN A 147 -27.04 19.50 -14.51
C ASN A 147 -28.50 19.90 -14.75
N GLU A 148 -29.49 18.99 -14.65
CA GLU A 148 -30.92 19.31 -14.82
C GLU A 148 -31.81 18.29 -14.05
N GLY A 149 -32.81 18.78 -13.30
CA GLY A 149 -33.79 17.94 -12.60
C GLY A 149 -34.81 18.75 -11.78
N SER A 150 -35.97 18.15 -11.47
CA SER A 150 -37.03 18.73 -10.63
C SER A 150 -37.38 17.80 -9.47
N GLY A 151 -37.14 18.22 -8.22
CA GLY A 151 -37.44 17.39 -7.03
C GLY A 151 -37.68 18.22 -5.77
N ASN A 152 -38.24 17.58 -4.73
CA ASN A 152 -38.43 18.17 -3.40
C ASN A 152 -37.60 17.38 -2.36
N GLY A 153 -36.52 17.95 -1.84
CA GLY A 153 -35.64 17.26 -0.89
C GLY A 153 -34.84 18.21 0.01
N ASN A 154 -34.18 17.67 1.05
CA ASN A 154 -33.29 18.40 1.97
C ASN A 154 -31.85 17.85 1.79
N GLY A 155 -31.03 18.47 0.96
CA GLY A 155 -29.68 17.98 0.62
C GLY A 155 -28.63 19.09 0.46
N ASN A 156 -27.35 18.72 0.40
CA ASN A 156 -26.21 19.64 0.18
C ASN A 156 -25.55 19.31 -1.17
N GLY A 157 -25.95 19.96 -2.26
CA GLY A 157 -25.45 19.70 -3.62
C GLY A 157 -25.08 20.97 -4.38
N ASN A 158 -24.32 20.82 -5.48
CA ASN A 158 -24.03 21.89 -6.46
C ASN A 158 -24.62 21.48 -7.83
N GLY A 159 -25.75 22.07 -8.23
CA GLY A 159 -26.40 21.78 -9.52
C GLY A 159 -27.36 22.88 -9.99
N ASN A 160 -27.70 22.89 -11.28
CA ASN A 160 -28.62 23.84 -11.92
C ASN A 160 -30.05 23.26 -12.05
N GLY A 161 -30.73 23.03 -10.92
CA GLY A 161 -32.08 22.47 -10.88
C GLY A 161 -33.17 23.50 -10.52
N ASN A 162 -34.42 23.24 -10.92
CA ASN A 162 -35.59 24.00 -10.50
C ASN A 162 -36.39 23.15 -9.47
N GLY A 163 -36.19 23.39 -8.18
CA GLY A 163 -36.82 22.64 -7.09
C GLY A 163 -37.28 23.53 -5.93
N ASN A 164 -38.22 23.06 -5.12
CA ASN A 164 -38.65 23.72 -3.88
C ASN A 164 -38.08 22.95 -2.67
N GLY A 165 -36.91 23.36 -2.16
CA GLY A 165 -36.25 22.77 -1.00
C GLY A 165 -35.51 23.81 -0.14
N ASN A 166 -35.15 23.46 1.11
CA ASN A 166 -34.30 24.29 1.97
C ASN A 166 -32.82 23.89 1.76
N GLU A 167 -32.06 24.73 1.07
CA GLU A 167 -30.66 24.44 0.68
C GLU A 167 -29.62 25.15 1.57
N ASN A 168 -28.44 24.54 1.76
CA ASN A 168 -27.23 25.12 2.37
C ASN A 168 -25.99 24.90 1.47
N GLY A 169 -26.11 25.16 0.17
CA GLY A 169 -25.05 24.98 -0.84
C GLY A 169 -24.51 26.29 -1.44
N ASN A 170 -23.31 26.24 -2.04
CA ASN A 170 -22.70 27.35 -2.79
C ASN A 170 -22.93 27.13 -4.30
N GLY A 171 -24.10 27.55 -4.80
CA GLY A 171 -24.41 27.56 -6.23
C GLY A 171 -24.13 28.93 -6.87
N GLU A 172 -23.53 28.94 -8.07
CA GLU A 172 -23.52 30.11 -8.95
C GLU A 172 -24.79 30.08 -9.81
N GLY A 173 -25.87 30.69 -9.32
CA GLY A 173 -27.08 30.92 -10.10
C GLY A 173 -26.94 32.13 -11.01
N ASN A 174 -27.13 31.94 -12.32
CA ASN A 174 -27.46 33.06 -13.22
C ASN A 174 -28.93 33.43 -13.00
N ASP A 175 -29.18 34.34 -12.06
CA ASP A 175 -30.49 34.95 -11.87
C ASP A 175 -30.71 36.06 -12.92
N ASP A 176 -31.14 35.67 -14.11
CA ASP A 176 -31.87 36.59 -14.98
C ASP A 176 -33.30 36.72 -14.44
N ASN A 177 -33.50 37.67 -13.51
CA ASN A 177 -34.52 38.73 -13.58
C ASN A 177 -34.81 39.36 -12.21
N ASN A 178 -34.53 40.66 -12.14
CA ASN A 178 -35.26 41.73 -11.42
C ASN A 178 -36.17 41.30 -10.24
N ASN A 179 -35.88 41.81 -9.04
CA ASN A 179 -36.55 42.98 -8.45
C ASN A 179 -36.25 43.10 -6.95
N GLY A 180 -35.82 44.28 -6.48
CA GLY A 180 -36.11 44.74 -5.11
C GLY A 180 -34.99 44.74 -4.05
N ASN A 181 -34.25 45.85 -4.00
CA ASN A 181 -34.04 46.73 -2.83
C ASN A 181 -33.61 46.19 -1.42
N ASP A 182 -32.53 46.85 -0.94
CA ASP A 182 -32.32 47.44 0.40
C ASP A 182 -31.27 46.82 1.37
N ASN A 183 -30.11 47.51 1.40
CA ASN A 183 -29.32 48.02 2.55
C ASN A 183 -29.18 47.19 3.85
N ASN A 184 -27.94 46.89 4.24
CA ASN A 184 -27.16 47.67 5.24
C ASN A 184 -25.83 46.97 5.58
N GLY A 185 -24.72 47.70 5.45
CA GLY A 185 -23.43 47.37 6.06
C GLY A 185 -23.18 48.23 7.29
N ASN A 186 -22.53 47.64 8.30
CA ASN A 186 -21.88 48.20 9.50
C ASN A 186 -21.56 46.98 10.42
N ASP A 187 -20.45 46.81 11.13
CA ASP A 187 -19.63 47.77 11.87
C ASP A 187 -18.17 47.27 12.07
N ASP A 188 -17.35 48.25 12.41
CA ASP A 188 -15.92 48.27 12.73
C ASP A 188 -15.45 47.44 13.96
N GLY A 189 -14.13 47.25 14.07
CA GLY A 189 -13.48 46.82 15.32
C GLY A 189 -11.94 46.74 15.28
N ASN A 190 -11.28 47.88 15.55
CA ASN A 190 -9.90 48.09 16.05
C ASN A 190 -9.48 47.06 17.15
N ASP A 191 -8.22 46.79 17.53
CA ASP A 191 -7.03 47.64 17.69
C ASP A 191 -5.77 46.79 18.00
N SER A 192 -4.62 47.25 17.50
CA SER A 192 -3.27 47.42 18.09
C SER A 192 -2.57 46.39 19.03
N ASN A 193 -1.34 46.04 18.59
CA ASN A 193 -0.03 46.00 19.28
C ASN A 193 0.14 45.47 20.72
N ASP A 194 1.11 44.55 20.91
CA ASP A 194 2.33 44.90 21.64
C ASP A 194 3.46 43.86 21.47
N ASP A 195 4.65 44.36 21.10
CA ASP A 195 5.93 43.68 21.20
C ASP A 195 6.35 43.57 22.67
N ASN A 196 6.97 42.46 23.08
CA ASN A 196 8.03 42.54 24.09
C ASN A 196 9.02 41.38 24.02
N ASN A 197 10.25 41.76 23.68
CA ASN A 197 11.48 41.00 23.89
C ASN A 197 11.65 40.63 25.37
N ASN A 198 12.09 39.40 25.64
CA ASN A 198 12.91 39.17 26.83
C ASN A 198 14.04 38.17 26.52
N ARG A 199 15.27 38.70 26.53
CA ARG A 199 16.51 37.94 26.54
C ARG A 199 16.77 37.51 27.99
N ASN A 200 17.06 36.24 28.22
CA ASN A 200 17.87 35.83 29.36
C ASN A 200 18.89 34.80 28.89
N ASP A 201 20.16 35.22 29.01
CA ASP A 201 21.33 34.37 29.02
C ASP A 201 21.27 33.42 30.21
N ASP A 202 21.55 32.14 29.99
CA ASP A 202 22.08 31.26 31.03
C ASP A 202 23.12 30.32 30.40
N ASN A 203 24.39 30.63 30.70
CA ASN A 203 25.50 29.70 30.64
C ASN A 203 25.32 28.62 31.71
N ASN A 204 25.40 27.32 31.36
CA ASN A 204 26.42 26.46 31.96
C ASN A 204 26.45 25.00 31.47
N ASN A 205 27.69 24.52 31.39
CA ASN A 205 28.21 23.20 31.74
C ASN A 205 27.87 21.98 30.87
N ASN A 206 28.84 21.69 29.99
CA ASN A 206 29.26 20.34 29.65
C ASN A 206 29.66 19.55 30.90
N ASN A 207 28.93 18.47 31.21
CA ASN A 207 29.52 17.21 31.65
C ASN A 207 28.49 16.05 31.59
N GLY A 208 28.90 14.91 31.00
CA GLY A 208 28.35 13.59 31.33
C GLY A 208 27.33 12.95 30.38
N ASN A 209 27.71 11.76 29.90
CA ASN A 209 26.92 10.75 29.19
C ASN A 209 26.49 11.05 27.75
N ASN A 210 27.37 10.72 26.80
CA ASN A 210 26.97 10.32 25.44
C ASN A 210 26.21 8.99 25.51
N ASN A 211 24.93 9.07 25.86
CA ASN A 211 23.92 8.12 25.42
C ASN A 211 23.08 8.84 24.36
N SER A 212 23.73 9.17 23.24
CA SER A 212 23.12 9.84 22.11
C SER A 212 22.22 8.81 21.40
N ASN A 213 20.99 8.66 21.88
CA ASN A 213 19.87 8.03 21.17
C ASN A 213 19.40 8.94 20.00
N ASN A 214 20.35 9.37 19.19
CA ASN A 214 20.11 10.24 18.05
C ASN A 214 19.68 9.34 16.88
N ASP A 215 18.50 9.61 16.34
CA ASP A 215 18.04 9.01 15.09
C ASP A 215 18.90 9.59 13.97
N ALA A 216 19.71 8.73 13.34
CA ALA A 216 20.84 9.11 12.49
C ALA A 216 20.44 10.15 11.42
N SER A 217 19.23 10.02 10.85
CA SER A 217 18.70 10.87 9.77
C SER A 217 18.04 12.18 10.22
N ASN A 218 17.52 12.26 11.44
CA ASN A 218 16.67 13.38 11.90
C ASN A 218 17.35 14.31 12.92
N LYS A 219 18.61 14.01 13.32
CA LYS A 219 19.51 14.87 14.13
C LYS A 219 18.78 15.67 15.21
N TYR A 220 18.30 14.97 16.22
CA TYR A 220 17.72 15.57 17.43
C TYR A 220 18.34 14.95 18.68
N ASP A 221 18.35 15.71 19.77
CA ASP A 221 18.75 15.22 21.08
C ASP A 221 17.50 14.91 21.91
N MET A 222 17.41 13.70 22.44
CA MET A 222 16.34 13.34 23.37
C MET A 222 16.40 14.20 24.64
N LYS A 223 15.23 14.70 25.05
CA LYS A 223 15.04 15.44 26.30
C LYS A 223 14.39 14.56 27.35
N LYS A 224 14.44 15.02 28.60
CA LYS A 224 13.69 14.38 29.68
C LYS A 224 12.21 14.30 29.27
N PRO A 225 11.60 13.10 29.34
CA PRO A 225 10.18 12.94 29.06
C PRO A 225 9.32 13.88 29.91
N VAL A 226 8.11 14.15 29.44
CA VAL A 226 7.12 14.92 30.20
C VAL A 226 6.85 14.21 31.53
N ALA A 227 6.99 14.94 32.64
CA ALA A 227 6.75 14.40 33.97
C ALA A 227 5.29 13.96 34.12
N GLY A 228 5.06 12.81 34.78
CA GLY A 228 3.72 12.25 35.00
C GLY A 228 3.18 11.41 33.83
N THR A 229 3.51 11.74 32.57
CA THR A 229 3.02 10.97 31.40
C THR A 229 4.09 10.06 30.79
N GLY A 230 5.38 10.37 30.98
CA GLY A 230 6.48 9.63 30.34
C GLY A 230 6.59 9.89 28.84
N THR A 231 5.89 10.91 28.32
CA THR A 231 5.89 11.27 26.89
C THR A 231 7.26 11.78 26.46
N GLU A 232 7.84 11.13 25.46
CA GLU A 232 9.12 11.49 24.88
C GLU A 232 9.09 12.86 24.21
N ARG A 233 10.22 13.56 24.30
CA ARG A 233 10.45 14.86 23.66
C ARG A 233 11.85 14.92 23.12
N ALA A 234 12.04 15.62 22.01
CA ALA A 234 13.35 15.79 21.41
C ALA A 234 13.57 17.25 21.00
N LEU A 235 14.80 17.71 21.15
CA LEU A 235 15.24 19.03 20.68
C LEU A 235 15.90 18.87 19.31
N CYS A 236 15.31 19.47 18.29
CA CYS A 236 15.86 19.45 16.94
C CYS A 236 17.21 20.16 16.89
N LYS A 237 18.21 19.47 16.32
CA LYS A 237 19.58 19.98 16.17
C LYS A 237 19.97 20.24 14.74
N ASN A 238 19.19 19.77 13.77
CA ASN A 238 19.49 20.05 12.38
C ASN A 238 19.40 21.56 12.08
N LYS A 239 20.37 22.09 11.35
CA LYS A 239 20.42 23.51 10.98
C LYS A 239 19.36 23.76 9.90
N GLY A 240 18.21 24.29 10.29
CA GLY A 240 17.06 24.54 9.43
C GLY A 240 15.95 25.27 10.18
N SER A 241 14.76 25.33 9.60
CA SER A 241 13.58 25.97 10.20
C SER A 241 13.19 25.39 11.56
N CYS A 242 13.48 24.10 11.79
CA CYS A 242 13.17 23.44 13.06
C CYS A 242 14.29 23.58 14.11
N TYR A 243 15.39 24.28 13.81
CA TYR A 243 16.55 24.33 14.70
C TYR A 243 16.17 24.87 16.08
N ASN A 244 16.55 24.12 17.12
CA ASN A 244 16.29 24.43 18.52
C ASN A 244 14.80 24.38 18.94
N THR A 245 13.92 23.83 18.10
CA THR A 245 12.53 23.53 18.47
C THR A 245 12.47 22.23 19.25
N THR A 246 11.72 22.22 20.35
CA THR A 246 11.43 20.97 21.10
C THR A 246 10.10 20.39 20.64
N LEU A 247 10.16 19.20 20.06
CA LEU A 247 8.98 18.45 19.63
C LEU A 247 8.59 17.43 20.68
N THR A 248 7.29 17.30 20.95
CA THR A 248 6.73 16.40 21.94
C THR A 248 5.89 15.34 21.27
N CYS A 249 6.12 14.08 21.62
CA CYS A 249 5.37 12.97 21.04
C CYS A 249 3.87 13.09 21.36
N PRO A 250 2.99 12.73 20.42
CA PRO A 250 1.55 12.71 20.68
C PRO A 250 1.18 11.76 21.82
N SER A 251 0.15 12.08 22.60
CA SER A 251 -0.27 11.28 23.77
C SER A 251 -0.70 9.86 23.41
N GLN A 252 -1.24 9.66 22.20
CA GLN A 252 -1.63 8.35 21.67
C GLN A 252 -0.46 7.43 21.31
N CYS A 253 0.76 7.97 21.21
CA CYS A 253 2.00 7.19 21.10
C CYS A 253 3.15 7.95 21.77
N PRO A 254 3.26 7.85 23.10
CA PRO A 254 4.19 8.67 23.87
C PRO A 254 5.66 8.29 23.67
N ASN A 255 5.96 7.18 22.99
CA ASN A 255 7.30 6.67 22.78
C ASN A 255 7.61 6.53 21.29
N ARG A 256 8.83 6.87 20.86
CA ARG A 256 9.29 6.58 19.49
C ARG A 256 9.41 5.08 19.24
N LYS A 257 9.94 4.37 20.25
CA LYS A 257 10.14 2.92 20.24
C LYS A 257 9.31 2.24 21.33
N PRO A 258 8.01 1.96 21.08
CA PRO A 258 7.17 1.31 22.08
C PRO A 258 7.65 -0.12 22.37
N LYS A 259 7.60 -0.54 23.64
CA LYS A 259 7.98 -1.91 24.06
C LYS A 259 7.19 -2.99 23.32
N ASN A 260 5.88 -2.78 23.17
CA ASN A 260 5.08 -3.60 22.28
C ASN A 260 5.20 -3.02 20.86
N LYS A 261 5.95 -3.71 20.01
CA LYS A 261 6.29 -3.27 18.65
C LYS A 261 5.08 -3.20 17.71
N LYS A 262 3.93 -3.76 18.09
CA LYS A 262 2.65 -3.62 17.37
C LYS A 262 2.00 -2.25 17.58
N ASN A 263 2.39 -1.52 18.63
CA ASN A 263 1.88 -0.17 18.88
C ASN A 263 2.47 0.84 17.90
N LYS A 264 1.74 1.93 17.66
CA LYS A 264 2.26 3.06 16.90
C LYS A 264 3.45 3.69 17.65
N GLY A 265 4.45 4.10 16.89
CA GLY A 265 5.58 4.88 17.40
C GLY A 265 5.40 6.36 17.09
N CYS A 266 6.00 7.20 17.93
CA CYS A 266 6.21 8.59 17.64
C CYS A 266 7.32 8.76 16.59
N PHE A 267 7.05 9.51 15.53
CA PHE A 267 8.02 9.92 14.53
C PHE A 267 8.26 11.42 14.66
N ILE A 268 9.52 11.81 14.82
CA ILE A 268 9.91 13.22 15.03
C ILE A 268 10.60 13.70 13.76
N ASP A 269 9.96 14.61 13.03
CA ASP A 269 10.52 15.24 11.84
C ASP A 269 11.11 16.61 12.19
N CYS A 270 12.43 16.66 12.34
CA CYS A 270 13.19 17.90 12.58
C CYS A 270 13.73 18.53 11.28
N ASN A 271 13.29 18.07 10.11
CA ASN A 271 13.85 18.46 8.82
C ASN A 271 12.90 19.36 8.03
N THR A 272 11.64 18.94 7.89
CA THR A 272 10.70 19.58 6.96
C THR A 272 9.56 20.28 7.69
N LYS A 273 8.77 19.51 8.44
CA LYS A 273 7.52 19.98 9.05
C LYS A 273 7.63 20.43 10.49
N CYS A 274 8.75 20.13 11.15
CA CYS A 274 8.95 20.42 12.57
C CYS A 274 7.82 19.84 13.44
N GLU A 275 7.45 18.57 13.22
CA GLU A 275 6.31 17.94 13.87
C GLU A 275 6.65 16.56 14.44
N ALA A 276 5.90 16.14 15.46
CA ALA A 276 5.92 14.79 15.98
C ALA A 276 4.59 14.11 15.66
N THR A 277 4.61 13.03 14.88
CA THR A 277 3.41 12.34 14.39
C THR A 277 3.36 10.90 14.85
N CYS A 278 2.16 10.34 14.87
CA CYS A 278 1.91 8.99 15.33
C CYS A 278 1.73 8.03 14.15
N MET A 279 2.67 7.11 13.95
CA MET A 279 2.65 6.21 12.79
C MET A 279 2.95 4.76 13.14
N LYS A 280 2.50 3.85 12.29
CA LYS A 280 2.89 2.43 12.37
C LYS A 280 4.36 2.33 11.96
N ARG A 281 5.11 1.46 12.64
CA ARG A 281 6.55 1.26 12.40
C ARG A 281 6.81 0.17 11.35
N LYS A 282 6.04 0.19 10.28
CA LYS A 282 6.01 -0.81 9.20
C LYS A 282 5.89 -0.08 7.86
N PRO A 283 6.24 -0.72 6.73
CA PRO A 283 6.01 -0.13 5.41
C PRO A 283 4.54 0.28 5.25
N ASP A 284 4.30 1.50 4.79
CA ASP A 284 3.00 1.92 4.28
C ASP A 284 2.97 1.71 2.76
N CYS A 285 2.25 0.69 2.32
CA CYS A 285 2.22 0.28 0.91
C CYS A 285 1.47 1.26 0.00
N ASP A 286 0.72 2.22 0.56
CA ASP A 286 0.10 3.31 -0.20
C ASP A 286 0.89 4.63 -0.08
N GLY A 287 1.92 4.67 0.76
CA GLY A 287 2.76 5.83 0.97
C GLY A 287 3.80 6.04 -0.14
N TYR A 288 4.30 7.26 -0.25
CA TYR A 288 5.38 7.63 -1.17
C TYR A 288 6.59 6.72 -1.01
N GLY A 289 7.18 6.32 -2.14
CA GLY A 289 8.34 5.43 -2.16
C GLY A 289 8.03 4.00 -1.76
N SER A 290 6.77 3.55 -1.79
CA SER A 290 6.44 2.16 -1.47
C SER A 290 6.73 1.23 -2.66
N VAL A 291 7.15 0.01 -2.34
CA VAL A 291 7.22 -1.14 -3.26
C VAL A 291 6.68 -2.35 -2.52
N CYS A 292 5.47 -2.77 -2.86
CA CYS A 292 4.74 -3.84 -2.20
C CYS A 292 3.96 -4.68 -3.22
N TYR A 293 3.40 -5.82 -2.81
CA TYR A 293 2.58 -6.67 -3.68
C TYR A 293 3.37 -7.16 -4.92
N ASP A 294 2.77 -7.14 -6.13
CA ASP A 294 3.25 -7.86 -7.31
C ASP A 294 3.88 -7.01 -8.46
N PRO A 295 5.05 -6.39 -8.22
CA PRO A 295 5.22 -5.28 -7.31
C PRO A 295 4.54 -4.01 -7.85
N ARG A 296 3.68 -3.45 -7.01
CA ARG A 296 3.12 -2.10 -7.10
C ARG A 296 4.08 -1.11 -6.46
N PHE A 297 4.32 -0.02 -7.16
CA PHE A 297 5.15 1.11 -6.73
C PHE A 297 4.28 2.34 -6.47
N VAL A 298 4.69 3.18 -5.53
CA VAL A 298 4.23 4.56 -5.41
C VAL A 298 5.44 5.48 -5.54
N GLY A 299 5.47 6.29 -6.59
CA GLY A 299 6.57 7.19 -6.90
C GLY A 299 6.76 8.32 -5.88
N GLY A 300 7.89 9.02 -5.98
CA GLY A 300 8.15 10.26 -5.24
C GLY A 300 7.17 11.39 -5.61
N ASP A 301 6.58 11.31 -6.80
CA ASP A 301 5.49 12.15 -7.30
C ASP A 301 4.09 11.71 -6.82
N GLY A 302 4.01 10.64 -6.02
CA GLY A 302 2.76 10.07 -5.52
C GLY A 302 1.99 9.25 -6.56
N VAL A 303 2.52 9.07 -7.77
CA VAL A 303 1.87 8.28 -8.81
C VAL A 303 2.10 6.80 -8.54
N MET A 304 1.01 6.06 -8.48
CA MET A 304 1.04 4.60 -8.40
C MET A 304 1.29 3.99 -9.78
N PHE A 305 2.17 2.99 -9.86
CA PHE A 305 2.44 2.23 -11.08
C PHE A 305 2.93 0.80 -10.79
N TYR A 306 2.91 -0.05 -11.82
CA TYR A 306 3.46 -1.39 -11.78
C TYR A 306 4.73 -1.47 -12.62
N PHE A 307 5.68 -2.22 -12.11
CA PHE A 307 6.87 -2.64 -12.82
C PHE A 307 7.11 -4.11 -12.52
N HIS A 308 6.76 -4.98 -13.46
CA HIS A 308 6.87 -6.42 -13.23
C HIS A 308 8.30 -6.94 -13.41
N GLY A 309 9.15 -6.29 -14.23
CA GLY A 309 10.46 -6.83 -14.54
C GLY A 309 10.37 -8.25 -15.11
N ALA A 310 11.36 -9.09 -14.80
CA ALA A 310 11.39 -10.50 -15.17
C ALA A 310 11.77 -11.36 -13.97
N LYS A 311 11.18 -12.56 -13.87
CA LYS A 311 11.54 -13.54 -12.83
C LYS A 311 13.05 -13.85 -12.89
N GLY A 312 13.69 -13.85 -11.73
CA GLY A 312 15.10 -14.17 -11.55
C GLY A 312 16.07 -13.09 -12.05
N SER A 313 15.56 -11.90 -12.36
CA SER A 313 16.37 -10.78 -12.84
C SER A 313 16.53 -9.70 -11.76
N ASP A 314 17.61 -8.92 -11.91
CA ASP A 314 17.93 -7.81 -11.02
C ASP A 314 17.71 -6.46 -11.74
N PHE A 315 17.19 -5.47 -11.02
CA PHE A 315 16.92 -4.14 -11.56
C PHE A 315 17.33 -3.04 -10.58
N ALA A 316 17.88 -1.95 -11.10
CA ALA A 316 18.14 -0.72 -10.34
C ALA A 316 16.82 0.01 -10.06
N LEU A 317 16.40 0.03 -8.79
CA LEU A 317 15.25 0.81 -8.35
C LEU A 317 15.61 2.29 -8.23
N VAL A 318 16.82 2.58 -7.73
CA VAL A 318 17.35 3.94 -7.57
C VAL A 318 18.82 3.91 -7.94
N SER A 319 19.30 4.86 -8.72
CA SER A 319 20.72 5.06 -9.00
C SER A 319 21.01 6.55 -9.05
N ASP A 320 21.84 7.00 -8.13
CA ASP A 320 22.38 8.36 -8.05
C ASP A 320 23.89 8.28 -7.84
N THR A 321 24.57 9.41 -7.88
CA THR A 321 26.03 9.50 -7.76
C THR A 321 26.58 9.00 -6.42
N ASN A 322 25.79 9.05 -5.34
CA ASN A 322 26.18 8.67 -3.98
C ASN A 322 25.62 7.32 -3.51
N MET A 323 24.62 6.77 -4.19
CA MET A 323 23.95 5.54 -3.79
C MET A 323 23.25 4.87 -4.98
N GLN A 324 23.25 3.53 -4.98
CA GLN A 324 22.38 2.73 -5.84
C GLN A 324 21.67 1.64 -5.04
N ILE A 325 20.40 1.43 -5.34
CA ILE A 325 19.58 0.37 -4.77
C ILE A 325 19.11 -0.55 -5.90
N ASN A 326 19.56 -1.79 -5.87
CA ASN A 326 19.10 -2.85 -6.76
C ASN A 326 18.09 -3.74 -6.05
N ALA A 327 17.19 -4.35 -6.82
CA ALA A 327 16.23 -5.32 -6.35
C ALA A 327 16.29 -6.61 -7.16
N HIS A 328 16.23 -7.75 -6.47
CA HIS A 328 16.09 -9.08 -7.06
C HIS A 328 14.63 -9.47 -7.15
N PHE A 329 14.16 -9.82 -8.34
CA PHE A 329 12.78 -10.20 -8.60
C PHE A 329 12.65 -11.72 -8.64
N ILE A 330 11.79 -12.27 -7.79
CA ILE A 330 11.29 -13.65 -7.93
C ILE A 330 9.95 -13.64 -8.66
N GLY A 331 9.44 -14.81 -9.04
CA GLY A 331 8.18 -14.86 -9.76
C GLY A 331 7.68 -16.25 -10.16
N SER A 332 6.51 -16.27 -10.76
CA SER A 332 5.90 -17.43 -11.40
C SER A 332 5.24 -17.01 -12.74
N ARG A 333 5.17 -17.96 -13.68
CA ARG A 333 4.40 -17.78 -14.92
C ARG A 333 3.38 -18.91 -15.03
N PRO A 334 2.11 -18.66 -14.71
CA PRO A 334 1.05 -19.62 -14.94
C PRO A 334 0.94 -20.02 -16.41
N ILE A 335 0.44 -21.23 -16.65
CA ILE A 335 0.17 -21.70 -18.01
C ILE A 335 -0.82 -20.74 -18.68
N GLY A 336 -0.51 -20.31 -19.91
CA GLY A 336 -1.36 -19.40 -20.68
C GLY A 336 -1.14 -17.91 -20.43
N ARG A 337 -0.23 -17.50 -19.52
CA ARG A 337 0.19 -16.10 -19.41
C ARG A 337 1.44 -15.80 -20.22
N THR A 338 1.48 -14.58 -20.77
CA THR A 338 2.63 -14.04 -21.52
C THR A 338 3.63 -13.30 -20.64
N ARG A 339 3.28 -13.02 -19.39
CA ARG A 339 4.08 -12.25 -18.42
C ARG A 339 4.19 -12.99 -17.10
N ASP A 340 5.28 -12.74 -16.39
CA ASP A 340 5.50 -13.23 -15.04
C ASP A 340 4.67 -12.42 -14.05
N TYR A 341 4.15 -13.09 -13.02
CA TYR A 341 3.93 -12.45 -11.73
C TYR A 341 5.27 -12.38 -11.02
N THR A 342 5.56 -11.25 -10.40
CA THR A 342 6.85 -11.04 -9.76
C THR A 342 6.72 -10.33 -8.42
N TRP A 343 7.71 -10.54 -7.56
CA TRP A 343 7.82 -9.94 -6.25
C TRP A 343 9.29 -9.63 -5.95
N VAL A 344 9.55 -8.63 -5.11
CA VAL A 344 10.91 -8.26 -4.71
C VAL A 344 11.36 -9.17 -3.57
N GLN A 345 12.35 -10.03 -3.78
CA GLN A 345 12.87 -10.92 -2.74
C GLN A 345 14.05 -10.32 -1.98
N ALA A 346 14.87 -9.50 -2.65
CA ALA A 346 16.06 -8.92 -2.04
C ALA A 346 16.29 -7.50 -2.53
N LEU A 347 16.91 -6.69 -1.68
CA LEU A 347 17.47 -5.38 -1.98
C LEU A 347 18.97 -5.39 -1.69
N SER A 348 19.74 -4.73 -2.56
CA SER A 348 21.12 -4.36 -2.30
C SER A 348 21.25 -2.84 -2.34
N VAL A 349 21.62 -2.25 -1.21
CA VAL A 349 21.89 -0.84 -1.03
C VAL A 349 23.40 -0.65 -1.07
N MET A 350 23.88 -0.05 -2.16
CA MET A 350 25.29 0.26 -2.40
C MET A 350 25.50 1.76 -2.22
N PHE A 351 26.48 2.13 -1.41
CA PHE A 351 26.84 3.52 -1.14
C PHE A 351 28.29 3.58 -0.70
N ASP A 352 28.97 4.69 -0.93
CA ASP A 352 30.38 4.87 -0.55
C ASP A 352 31.25 3.67 -1.05
N SER A 353 31.79 2.87 -0.13
CA SER A 353 32.47 1.59 -0.42
C SER A 353 31.74 0.35 0.11
N HIS A 354 30.51 0.51 0.62
CA HIS A 354 29.77 -0.51 1.36
C HIS A 354 28.60 -1.08 0.56
N THR A 355 28.24 -2.31 0.89
CA THR A 355 27.05 -2.98 0.38
C THR A 355 26.25 -3.57 1.53
N LEU A 356 25.01 -3.12 1.67
CA LEU A 356 24.05 -3.71 2.58
C LEU A 356 22.98 -4.50 1.81
N VAL A 357 22.65 -5.70 2.27
CA VAL A 357 21.60 -6.54 1.67
C VAL A 357 20.49 -6.80 2.68
N LEU A 358 19.25 -6.64 2.24
CA LEU A 358 18.03 -7.09 2.93
C LEU A 358 17.36 -8.13 2.03
N ALA A 359 17.07 -9.33 2.51
CA ALA A 359 16.48 -10.38 1.69
C ALA A 359 15.49 -11.27 2.47
N ALA A 360 14.49 -11.79 1.77
CA ALA A 360 13.59 -12.81 2.27
C ALA A 360 14.17 -14.21 2.03
N LYS A 361 14.21 -15.05 3.08
CA LYS A 361 14.51 -16.47 2.97
C LYS A 361 13.41 -17.15 2.18
N ARG A 362 13.80 -18.09 1.30
CA ARG A 362 12.86 -19.07 0.77
C ARG A 362 12.39 -19.96 1.93
N VAL A 363 11.08 -20.03 2.15
CA VAL A 363 10.46 -20.84 3.19
C VAL A 363 9.33 -21.67 2.60
N THR A 364 9.21 -22.92 3.02
CA THR A 364 8.20 -23.85 2.49
C THR A 364 6.81 -23.56 3.06
N LYS A 365 6.75 -23.26 4.36
CA LYS A 365 5.54 -22.84 5.07
C LYS A 365 5.85 -21.58 5.86
N TRP A 366 4.92 -20.64 5.86
CA TRP A 366 5.06 -19.40 6.61
C TRP A 366 4.70 -19.62 8.09
N ASP A 367 5.50 -19.03 8.97
CA ASP A 367 5.22 -18.88 10.40
C ASP A 367 5.63 -17.46 10.80
N ASP A 368 4.68 -16.66 11.28
CA ASP A 368 4.91 -15.29 11.71
C ASP A 368 5.95 -15.19 12.84
N ASN A 369 6.20 -16.26 13.58
CA ASN A 369 7.15 -16.27 14.71
C ASN A 369 8.57 -16.72 14.31
N VAL A 370 8.80 -17.03 13.04
CA VAL A 370 10.10 -17.50 12.53
C VAL A 370 10.75 -16.41 11.68
N GLU A 371 12.04 -16.16 11.93
CA GLU A 371 12.80 -15.16 11.18
C GLU A 371 13.12 -15.63 9.75
N ALA A 372 12.43 -15.02 8.79
CA ALA A 372 12.65 -15.15 7.36
C ALA A 372 13.45 -13.97 6.77
N LEU A 373 13.79 -12.93 7.54
CA LEU A 373 14.68 -11.86 7.07
C LEU A 373 16.15 -12.30 7.13
N ILE A 374 16.90 -11.93 6.10
CA ILE A 374 18.36 -11.95 6.06
C ILE A 374 18.83 -10.49 5.96
N VAL A 375 19.82 -10.14 6.78
CA VAL A 375 20.53 -8.89 6.65
C VAL A 375 22.02 -9.17 6.53
N ARG A 376 22.69 -8.56 5.56
CA ARG A 376 24.15 -8.68 5.37
C ARG A 376 24.80 -7.32 5.21
N TRP A 377 25.97 -7.16 5.83
CA TRP A 377 26.84 -6.01 5.72
C TRP A 377 28.16 -6.46 5.08
N ASP A 378 28.50 -5.93 3.92
CA ASP A 378 29.71 -6.27 3.15
C ASP A 378 29.93 -7.78 2.97
N GLY A 379 28.83 -8.50 2.77
CA GLY A 379 28.83 -9.96 2.59
C GLY A 379 28.70 -10.77 3.87
N GLU A 380 28.87 -10.18 5.05
CA GLU A 380 28.75 -10.87 6.34
C GLU A 380 27.34 -10.78 6.91
N ASN A 381 26.86 -11.85 7.56
CA ASN A 381 25.53 -11.86 8.16
C ASN A 381 25.47 -10.94 9.39
N VAL A 382 24.42 -10.13 9.47
CA VAL A 382 24.14 -9.25 10.61
C VAL A 382 23.09 -9.88 11.51
N ASN A 383 23.40 -10.03 12.79
CA ASN A 383 22.43 -10.40 13.81
C ASN A 383 21.91 -9.15 14.51
N ILE A 384 20.63 -8.81 14.29
CA ILE A 384 20.02 -7.65 14.93
C ILE A 384 19.49 -8.05 16.31
N PRO A 385 19.86 -7.35 17.39
CA PRO A 385 19.36 -7.64 18.74
C PRO A 385 17.84 -7.60 18.86
N THR A 386 17.29 -8.36 19.81
CA THR A 386 15.84 -8.37 20.12
C THR A 386 15.52 -7.67 21.44
N ASP A 387 16.53 -7.35 22.22
CA ASP A 387 16.50 -6.70 23.53
C ASP A 387 17.03 -5.26 23.47
N GLY A 388 16.89 -4.53 24.59
CA GLY A 388 17.29 -3.13 24.68
C GLY A 388 16.57 -2.26 23.64
N GLU A 389 17.34 -1.55 22.83
CA GLU A 389 16.87 -0.70 21.72
C GLU A 389 16.55 -1.48 20.44
N ALA A 390 16.79 -2.80 20.44
CA ALA A 390 16.58 -3.74 19.34
C ALA A 390 17.22 -3.30 18.01
N GLU A 391 18.42 -2.73 18.09
CA GLU A 391 19.13 -2.16 16.94
C GLU A 391 20.55 -2.71 16.80
N TRP A 392 20.98 -2.84 15.55
CA TRP A 392 22.37 -3.00 15.17
C TRP A 392 22.85 -1.69 14.56
N ARG A 393 24.05 -1.25 14.94
CA ARG A 393 24.61 0.05 14.56
C ARG A 393 26.08 -0.08 14.20
N ILE A 394 26.48 0.59 13.12
CA ILE A 394 27.88 0.72 12.72
C ILE A 394 28.15 2.16 12.29
N ASN A 395 29.28 2.69 12.75
CA ASN A 395 29.81 3.96 12.28
C ASN A 395 30.94 3.65 11.29
N SER A 396 30.66 3.85 9.99
CA SER A 396 31.71 3.86 8.97
C SER A 396 32.48 5.18 9.04
N GLU A 397 33.56 5.31 8.26
CA GLU A 397 34.33 6.56 8.20
C GLU A 397 33.48 7.77 7.74
N GLN A 398 32.43 7.51 6.97
CA GLN A 398 31.65 8.55 6.28
C GLN A 398 30.26 8.73 6.87
N ARG A 399 29.62 7.65 7.33
CA ARG A 399 28.21 7.64 7.73
C ARG A 399 27.92 6.63 8.83
N GLU A 400 26.89 6.93 9.61
CA GLU A 400 26.27 5.97 10.52
C GLU A 400 25.22 5.14 9.79
N VAL A 401 25.17 3.84 10.10
CA VAL A 401 24.15 2.91 9.61
C VAL A 401 23.48 2.25 10.81
N VAL A 402 22.15 2.26 10.81
CA VAL A 402 21.31 1.70 11.87
C VAL A 402 20.30 0.75 11.26
N ILE A 403 20.17 -0.45 11.83
CA ILE A 403 19.10 -1.39 11.50
C ILE A 403 18.36 -1.72 12.79
N GLU A 404 17.12 -1.30 12.87
CA GLU A 404 16.26 -1.48 14.03
C GLU A 404 15.18 -2.53 13.75
N ARG A 405 14.94 -3.45 14.69
CA ARG A 405 13.74 -4.30 14.65
C ARG A 405 12.51 -3.51 15.05
N THR A 406 11.53 -3.46 14.16
CA THR A 406 10.25 -2.78 14.41
C THR A 406 9.08 -3.74 14.59
N ASP A 407 9.35 -5.05 14.57
CA ASP A 407 8.48 -6.11 15.06
C ASP A 407 9.32 -7.24 15.69
N ASP A 408 8.68 -8.29 16.19
CA ASP A 408 9.38 -9.41 16.84
C ASP A 408 10.21 -10.23 15.85
N THR A 409 9.74 -10.34 14.61
CA THR A 409 10.40 -11.02 13.48
C THR A 409 10.11 -10.25 12.18
N ASN A 410 10.89 -10.51 11.14
CA ASN A 410 10.56 -10.18 9.75
C ASN A 410 10.38 -8.69 9.41
N THR A 411 10.50 -7.76 10.36
CA THR A 411 10.28 -6.33 10.12
C THR A 411 11.41 -5.50 10.72
N VAL A 412 12.03 -4.68 9.87
CA VAL A 412 13.12 -3.79 10.25
C VAL A 412 12.97 -2.40 9.64
N LYS A 413 13.56 -1.41 10.29
CA LYS A 413 13.85 -0.10 9.73
C LYS A 413 15.36 0.01 9.53
N LEU A 414 15.78 0.25 8.29
CA LEU A 414 17.15 0.59 7.94
C LEU A 414 17.30 2.10 7.79
N ILE A 415 18.40 2.64 8.30
CA ILE A 415 18.80 4.03 8.15
C ILE A 415 20.26 4.07 7.71
N VAL A 416 20.53 4.76 6.59
CA VAL A 416 21.87 5.13 6.15
C VAL A 416 21.95 6.65 6.19
N ASP A 417 22.75 7.20 7.11
CA ASP A 417 22.73 8.64 7.40
C ASP A 417 22.92 9.49 6.14
N GLY A 418 22.00 10.45 5.96
CA GLY A 418 21.98 11.38 4.85
C GLY A 418 21.68 10.80 3.46
N LEU A 419 21.34 9.51 3.35
CA LEU A 419 21.01 8.86 2.07
C LEU A 419 19.59 8.31 2.03
N VAL A 420 19.24 7.37 2.91
CA VAL A 420 17.95 6.67 2.83
C VAL A 420 17.50 6.09 4.17
N GLU A 421 16.19 6.15 4.41
CA GLU A 421 15.47 5.33 5.37
C GLU A 421 14.62 4.30 4.61
N ILE A 422 14.64 3.04 5.05
CA ILE A 422 13.87 1.95 4.44
C ILE A 422 13.13 1.19 5.53
N ASN A 423 11.80 1.27 5.54
CA ASN A 423 10.99 0.31 6.28
C ASN A 423 10.87 -0.95 5.44
N VAL A 424 11.13 -2.12 6.01
CA VAL A 424 11.06 -3.41 5.31
C VAL A 424 10.28 -4.42 6.15
N LYS A 425 9.42 -5.17 5.49
CA LYS A 425 8.70 -6.31 6.06
C LYS A 425 8.78 -7.49 5.11
N VAL A 426 9.14 -8.66 5.61
CA VAL A 426 9.00 -9.93 4.89
C VAL A 426 7.57 -10.42 5.03
N THR A 427 6.93 -10.78 3.92
CA THR A 427 5.56 -11.30 3.88
C THR A 427 5.47 -12.50 2.95
N PRO A 428 4.62 -13.51 3.23
CA PRO A 428 4.37 -14.61 2.31
C PRO A 428 3.27 -14.25 1.32
N ILE A 429 3.04 -15.14 0.37
CA ILE A 429 1.79 -15.20 -0.39
C ILE A 429 0.92 -16.30 0.21
N GLY A 430 -0.23 -15.92 0.76
CA GLY A 430 -1.16 -16.87 1.40
C GLY A 430 -1.99 -17.66 0.38
N GLU A 431 -2.54 -18.81 0.78
CA GLU A 431 -3.39 -19.65 -0.08
C GLU A 431 -4.60 -18.88 -0.65
N LYS A 432 -5.23 -18.04 0.18
CA LYS A 432 -6.37 -17.20 -0.23
C LYS A 432 -5.96 -16.24 -1.35
N GLU A 433 -4.80 -15.58 -1.20
CA GLU A 433 -4.28 -14.64 -2.20
C GLU A 433 -3.92 -15.38 -3.49
N ASN A 434 -3.15 -16.48 -3.38
CA ASN A 434 -2.80 -17.34 -4.50
C ASN A 434 -4.04 -17.80 -5.29
N ARG A 435 -5.13 -18.15 -4.59
CA ARG A 435 -6.41 -18.54 -5.21
C ARG A 435 -7.11 -17.37 -5.88
N VAL A 436 -7.24 -16.22 -5.20
CA VAL A 436 -7.96 -15.04 -5.71
C VAL A 436 -7.26 -14.46 -6.95
N HIS A 437 -5.93 -14.43 -6.96
CA HIS A 437 -5.15 -13.89 -8.07
C HIS A 437 -4.71 -14.96 -9.10
N ASN A 438 -5.04 -16.22 -8.85
CA ASN A 438 -4.69 -17.37 -9.69
C ASN A 438 -3.18 -17.39 -10.04
N TYR A 439 -2.32 -17.20 -9.04
CA TYR A 439 -0.87 -17.20 -9.24
C TYR A 439 -0.32 -18.61 -9.54
N GLN A 440 -1.09 -19.67 -9.22
CA GLN A 440 -0.73 -21.08 -9.42
C GLN A 440 0.61 -21.44 -8.76
N LEU A 441 0.86 -20.88 -7.57
CA LEU A 441 2.10 -21.14 -6.84
C LEU A 441 2.11 -22.58 -6.31
N PRO A 442 3.27 -23.25 -6.34
CA PRO A 442 3.42 -24.58 -5.75
C PRO A 442 3.24 -24.54 -4.22
N SER A 443 2.82 -25.66 -3.64
CA SER A 443 2.52 -25.77 -2.21
C SER A 443 3.74 -25.91 -1.30
N ASP A 444 4.94 -26.07 -1.88
CA ASP A 444 6.21 -26.22 -1.17
C ASP A 444 7.01 -24.91 -1.07
N ASP A 445 6.42 -23.77 -1.41
CA ASP A 445 7.04 -22.46 -1.34
C ASP A 445 6.01 -21.39 -0.96
N ALA A 446 6.28 -20.64 0.12
CA ALA A 446 5.42 -19.56 0.56
C ALA A 446 5.64 -18.26 -0.22
N TYR A 447 6.63 -18.21 -1.12
CA TYR A 447 6.99 -17.02 -1.91
C TYR A 447 7.21 -15.79 -1.01
N ALA A 448 7.97 -15.98 0.07
CA ALA A 448 8.33 -14.89 0.96
C ALA A 448 9.10 -13.79 0.19
N HIS A 449 8.62 -12.56 0.33
CA HIS A 449 9.11 -11.39 -0.39
C HIS A 449 9.04 -10.13 0.49
N LEU A 450 9.58 -9.03 -0.01
CA LEU A 450 9.72 -7.76 0.71
C LEU A 450 8.60 -6.79 0.34
N GLU A 451 7.91 -6.29 1.36
CA GLU A 451 7.17 -5.03 1.31
C GLU A 451 8.11 -3.94 1.84
N THR A 452 8.25 -2.84 1.10
CA THR A 452 9.22 -1.79 1.43
C THR A 452 8.63 -0.41 1.27
N GLN A 453 9.16 0.54 2.04
CA GLN A 453 8.87 1.95 1.90
C GLN A 453 10.16 2.75 2.07
N PHE A 454 10.54 3.47 1.02
CA PHE A 454 11.74 4.29 0.98
C PHE A 454 11.43 5.75 1.31
N LYS A 455 12.28 6.35 2.15
CA LYS A 455 12.38 7.80 2.32
C LYS A 455 13.81 8.20 1.99
N PHE A 456 13.99 8.91 0.88
CA PHE A 456 15.31 9.34 0.43
C PHE A 456 15.67 10.73 0.95
N PHE A 457 16.97 10.97 1.09
CA PHE A 457 17.54 12.25 1.48
C PHE A 457 18.59 12.66 0.45
N ASN A 458 18.58 13.94 0.07
CA ASN A 458 19.60 14.53 -0.82
C ASN A 458 19.78 13.78 -2.16
N LEU A 459 18.71 13.29 -2.77
CA LEU A 459 18.75 12.85 -4.17
C LEU A 459 19.07 14.05 -5.07
N SER A 460 19.90 13.83 -6.08
CA SER A 460 20.19 14.82 -7.11
C SER A 460 19.04 14.89 -8.11
N ASP A 461 18.92 16.02 -8.82
CA ASP A 461 17.96 16.18 -9.92
C ASP A 461 18.24 15.24 -11.11
N ARG A 462 19.34 14.48 -11.08
CA ARG A 462 19.68 13.49 -12.10
C ARG A 462 19.32 12.07 -11.70
N VAL A 463 18.82 11.82 -10.49
CA VAL A 463 18.53 10.47 -10.00
C VAL A 463 17.77 9.63 -11.03
N GLU A 464 18.25 8.41 -11.25
CA GLU A 464 17.68 7.43 -12.17
C GLU A 464 17.19 6.19 -11.40
N GLY A 465 16.64 5.23 -12.14
CA GLY A 465 16.09 3.98 -11.60
C GLY A 465 14.58 3.89 -11.79
N VAL A 466 14.04 2.68 -11.65
CA VAL A 466 12.59 2.44 -11.79
C VAL A 466 11.78 3.38 -10.89
N LEU A 467 12.17 3.47 -9.62
CA LEU A 467 11.57 4.35 -8.61
C LEU A 467 12.27 5.71 -8.57
N GLY A 468 13.60 5.74 -8.62
CA GLY A 468 14.41 6.95 -8.41
C GLY A 468 14.04 8.10 -9.35
N LYS A 469 13.82 7.82 -10.64
CA LYS A 469 13.45 8.84 -11.63
C LYS A 469 12.19 9.64 -11.27
N THR A 470 11.29 9.06 -10.48
CA THR A 470 10.03 9.69 -10.04
C THR A 470 10.23 10.76 -8.98
N TYR A 471 11.43 10.89 -8.42
CA TYR A 471 11.80 11.92 -7.45
C TYR A 471 12.40 13.17 -8.12
N ARG A 472 12.65 13.15 -9.43
CA ARG A 472 13.12 14.35 -10.14
C ARG A 472 12.00 15.37 -10.28
N THR A 473 12.34 16.64 -10.13
CA THR A 473 11.40 17.75 -10.19
C THR A 473 10.80 17.97 -11.59
N ASP A 474 11.53 17.59 -12.64
CA ASP A 474 11.12 17.68 -14.05
C ASP A 474 10.49 16.38 -14.59
N TYR A 475 10.40 15.34 -13.76
CA TYR A 475 9.83 14.06 -14.19
C TYR A 475 8.33 14.15 -14.39
N ILE A 476 7.89 13.80 -15.59
CA ILE A 476 6.48 13.62 -15.92
C ILE A 476 6.24 12.14 -16.11
N SER A 477 5.43 11.57 -15.21
CA SER A 477 5.08 10.16 -15.27
C SER A 477 4.34 9.83 -16.57
N PRO A 478 4.85 8.88 -17.39
CA PRO A 478 4.20 8.51 -18.65
C PRO A 478 3.00 7.60 -18.43
N VAL A 479 2.77 7.12 -17.19
CA VAL A 479 1.71 6.16 -16.91
C VAL A 479 0.35 6.84 -16.84
N LYS A 480 -0.66 6.16 -17.37
CA LYS A 480 -2.03 6.69 -17.44
C LYS A 480 -2.68 6.66 -16.04
N ARG A 481 -3.05 7.82 -15.51
CA ARG A 481 -3.81 7.92 -14.25
C ARG A 481 -5.25 7.43 -14.46
N GLY A 482 -5.84 6.82 -13.42
CA GLY A 482 -7.21 6.31 -13.46
C GLY A 482 -7.41 4.98 -14.20
N VAL A 483 -6.33 4.35 -14.69
CA VAL A 483 -6.37 3.01 -15.28
C VAL A 483 -6.00 1.97 -14.24
N LEU A 484 -6.67 0.81 -14.28
CA LEU A 484 -6.29 -0.34 -13.46
C LEU A 484 -4.89 -0.83 -13.87
N MET A 485 -3.99 -0.95 -12.90
CA MET A 485 -2.61 -1.43 -13.07
C MET A 485 -1.80 -0.69 -14.16
N PRO A 486 -1.48 0.60 -13.96
CA PRO A 486 -0.71 1.37 -14.93
C PRO A 486 0.76 0.92 -14.96
N LEU A 487 1.27 0.48 -16.12
CA LEU A 487 2.64 -0.05 -16.26
C LEU A 487 3.65 1.01 -16.70
N MET A 488 4.80 1.08 -16.03
CA MET A 488 5.83 2.09 -16.29
C MET A 488 6.91 1.67 -17.30
N GLY A 489 7.18 0.37 -17.43
CA GLY A 489 8.27 -0.18 -18.26
C GLY A 489 9.67 0.34 -17.88
N GLY A 490 10.65 0.06 -18.75
CA GLY A 490 12.05 0.49 -18.57
C GLY A 490 12.99 -0.64 -18.12
N GLU A 491 12.55 -1.89 -18.27
CA GLU A 491 13.31 -3.11 -17.97
C GLU A 491 14.67 -3.07 -18.66
N ASP A 492 14.71 -2.70 -19.95
CA ASP A 492 15.93 -2.65 -20.74
C ASP A 492 16.93 -1.57 -20.28
N LYS A 493 16.46 -0.54 -19.54
CA LYS A 493 17.29 0.56 -19.03
C LYS A 493 17.90 0.23 -17.68
N TYR A 494 17.11 -0.41 -16.82
CA TYR A 494 17.44 -0.57 -15.40
C TYR A 494 17.86 -2.00 -15.02
N GLN A 495 17.79 -2.96 -15.94
CA GLN A 495 18.31 -4.30 -15.66
C GLN A 495 19.80 -4.24 -15.32
N THR A 496 20.17 -4.88 -14.22
CA THR A 496 21.56 -5.03 -13.79
C THR A 496 22.02 -6.49 -14.02
N PRO A 497 23.31 -6.72 -14.32
CA PRO A 497 23.84 -8.07 -14.46
C PRO A 497 23.73 -8.95 -13.20
N SER A 498 23.68 -8.32 -12.02
CA SER A 498 23.50 -8.98 -10.74
C SER A 498 22.96 -8.00 -9.70
N LEU A 499 22.47 -8.54 -8.58
CA LEU A 499 22.04 -7.77 -7.42
C LEU A 499 23.11 -6.77 -6.93
N TYR A 500 24.39 -7.12 -7.05
CA TYR A 500 25.53 -6.33 -6.58
C TYR A 500 26.16 -5.42 -7.65
N SER A 501 25.62 -5.42 -8.88
CA SER A 501 26.21 -4.65 -9.96
C SER A 501 25.76 -3.19 -9.91
N PRO A 502 26.69 -2.21 -9.86
CA PRO A 502 26.34 -0.80 -10.00
C PRO A 502 26.01 -0.43 -11.46
N VAL A 503 26.23 -1.33 -12.41
CA VAL A 503 26.10 -1.05 -13.84
C VAL A 503 24.71 -1.38 -14.37
N CYS A 504 24.08 -0.40 -15.02
CA CYS A 504 22.97 -0.52 -15.97
C CYS A 504 23.09 0.58 -17.04
N LYS A 505 22.22 0.61 -18.06
CA LYS A 505 22.37 1.54 -19.21
C LYS A 505 22.38 3.03 -18.82
N VAL A 506 21.67 3.37 -17.74
CA VAL A 506 21.49 4.76 -17.29
C VAL A 506 21.86 4.94 -15.80
N CYS A 507 22.49 3.93 -15.19
CA CYS A 507 22.90 4.01 -13.80
C CYS A 507 24.03 5.05 -13.62
N LEU A 508 23.95 5.80 -12.53
CA LEU A 508 24.84 6.92 -12.23
C LEU A 508 25.90 6.58 -11.19
N PHE A 509 25.63 5.60 -10.33
CA PHE A 509 26.51 5.24 -9.23
C PHE A 509 27.81 4.62 -9.73
N GLN A 510 28.92 5.04 -9.13
CA GLN A 510 30.24 4.46 -9.36
C GLN A 510 30.86 4.16 -8.00
N THR A 511 31.27 2.91 -7.79
CA THR A 511 31.98 2.54 -6.56
C THR A 511 33.34 3.23 -6.54
N GLN A 512 33.76 3.75 -5.38
CA GLN A 512 35.04 4.46 -5.24
C GLN A 512 36.26 3.61 -5.67
N SER A 513 36.15 2.27 -5.64
CA SER A 513 37.20 1.37 -6.14
C SER A 513 37.39 1.45 -7.67
N ALA A 514 36.36 1.81 -8.44
CA ALA A 514 36.47 2.01 -9.89
C ALA A 514 37.13 3.35 -10.26
N ALA A 515 37.05 4.36 -9.38
CA ALA A 515 37.65 5.68 -9.61
C ALA A 515 39.18 5.67 -9.58
N PHE A 516 39.80 4.70 -8.89
CA PHE A 516 41.27 4.53 -8.86
C PHE A 516 41.84 3.77 -10.06
N SER A 517 41.01 3.18 -10.92
CA SER A 517 41.47 2.49 -12.15
C SER A 517 41.50 3.38 -13.40
N ILE A 518 41.12 4.66 -13.26
CA ILE A 518 41.06 5.63 -14.38
C ILE A 518 41.90 6.89 -14.08
N MET A 519 42.87 6.80 -13.16
CA MET A 519 43.90 7.84 -12.97
C MET A 519 45.30 7.31 -13.30
#